data_AF-A0A8C5KQA4-F1
#
_entry.id   AF-A0A8C5KQA4-F1
#
_cell.length_a   1.000
_cell.length_b   1.000
_cell.length_c   1.000
_cell.angle_alpha   90.00
_cell.angle_beta   90.00
_cell.angle_gamma   90.00
#
_symmetry.space_group_name_H-M   'P 1'
#
loop_
_entity.id
_entity.type
_entity.pdbx_description
1 polymer ?
#
loop_
_entity_poly.entity_id
_entity_poly.type
_entity_poly.pdbx_seq_one_letter_code
_entity_poly.pdbx_strand_id
1 'polypeptide(L)'
;MPRARKGTALRKGGQRRGGGARSSGQADSGSSEDEAASEARSTTSECPSLLSTAAEDSLGGEAIDEQGQQEDLEEKLKEYVDCLTDKSAKTRQGALESLRLALASRLLPDFLLERSLTLADALEKCLKKGKGEEQALAAAVLGLLCVQLGPGSKGEELFHSLKPLLVSVLSDGTASPAARLHCASALGLGCYVAAADVQDLVSCLACLEGIFSRSCGAGGSTAAAVPANLHGLLCAALQAWALLLTICPSNHITHILDRQLPRLPQLLSSESVNLRIAVGETIALLFELARDIEEDFVYEDIEALCGALRTLATDSNKYRAKADRRRQRSTFRAVLHFVEGGECEEETIRFGLEVLYVDSWARHRIYTAFKEVLGSGMHHHLQNNELLRDIFGLGPVLVLDAAALKACKISRFEKHLYNAAAFKARTKARSRARDKRADIL
;
A
#
# COMPACT_ATOMS: atom_id res chain seq x y z
N MET A 1 62.20 -26.77 -5.82
CA MET A 1 62.21 -28.07 -5.12
C MET A 1 60.81 -28.40 -4.65
N PRO A 2 60.15 -29.46 -5.16
CA PRO A 2 58.87 -29.94 -4.63
C PRO A 2 59.08 -30.96 -3.50
N ARG A 3 58.13 -31.06 -2.55
CA ARG A 3 57.92 -32.29 -1.76
C ARG A 3 56.55 -32.31 -1.09
N ALA A 4 55.77 -33.36 -1.39
CA ALA A 4 54.57 -33.71 -0.65
C ALA A 4 54.91 -34.64 0.53
N ARG A 5 53.97 -34.80 1.48
CA ARG A 5 53.94 -35.99 2.35
C ARG A 5 52.51 -36.41 2.68
N LYS A 6 52.22 -37.70 2.48
CA LYS A 6 51.03 -38.42 2.98
C LYS A 6 51.37 -39.14 4.29
N GLY A 7 50.36 -39.54 5.07
CA GLY A 7 50.42 -40.62 6.07
C GLY A 7 49.85 -40.23 7.43
N THR A 8 48.76 -40.79 7.98
CA THR A 8 48.49 -42.19 8.44
C THR A 8 49.18 -42.56 9.77
N ALA A 9 48.54 -43.16 10.79
CA ALA A 9 47.12 -43.53 11.03
C ALA A 9 46.83 -43.62 12.59
N LEU A 10 46.18 -44.58 13.29
CA LEU A 10 45.64 -45.93 12.99
C LEU A 10 44.68 -46.49 14.11
N ARG A 11 43.34 -46.53 13.88
CA ARG A 11 42.29 -47.25 14.70
C ARG A 11 42.03 -46.73 16.14
N LYS A 12 40.96 -47.11 16.87
CA LYS A 12 39.86 -48.13 16.76
C LYS A 12 38.49 -47.40 16.86
N GLY A 13 37.29 -47.90 16.50
CA GLY A 13 36.79 -49.25 16.14
C GLY A 13 35.63 -49.65 17.08
N GLY A 14 34.43 -50.06 16.63
CA GLY A 14 33.89 -50.14 15.27
C GLY A 14 32.53 -50.87 15.17
N GLN A 15 32.13 -51.22 13.93
CA GLN A 15 31.13 -52.24 13.53
C GLN A 15 29.63 -52.07 13.95
N ARG A 16 28.73 -51.84 12.97
CA ARG A 16 27.80 -52.82 12.31
C ARG A 16 26.44 -52.96 13.03
N ARG A 17 25.29 -53.26 12.40
CA ARG A 17 24.83 -53.49 10.99
C ARG A 17 23.46 -52.77 10.87
N GLY A 18 22.95 -52.32 9.71
CA GLY A 18 22.57 -53.10 8.52
C GLY A 18 21.12 -53.59 8.65
N GLY A 19 20.22 -53.50 7.66
CA GLY A 19 20.32 -52.97 6.29
C GLY A 19 18.92 -52.76 5.67
N GLY A 20 18.84 -52.21 4.46
CA GLY A 20 17.57 -51.84 3.82
C GLY A 20 17.03 -52.84 2.78
N ALA A 21 15.80 -52.59 2.30
CA ALA A 21 15.16 -53.27 1.17
C ALA A 21 14.40 -52.25 0.29
N ARG A 22 14.04 -52.63 -0.95
CA ARG A 22 13.35 -51.79 -1.95
C ARG A 22 12.03 -52.41 -2.41
N SER A 23 10.99 -51.59 -2.55
CA SER A 23 9.87 -51.71 -3.52
C SER A 23 9.05 -50.41 -3.40
N SER A 24 8.92 -49.56 -4.42
CA SER A 24 8.12 -49.72 -5.66
C SER A 24 6.60 -49.80 -5.39
N GLY A 25 5.95 -48.64 -5.43
CA GLY A 25 4.49 -48.49 -5.32
C GLY A 25 4.10 -47.13 -5.92
N GLN A 26 3.90 -47.10 -7.24
CA GLN A 26 3.53 -45.89 -7.98
C GLN A 26 2.00 -45.85 -8.11
N ALA A 27 1.37 -44.94 -7.37
CA ALA A 27 -0.05 -44.63 -7.49
C ALA A 27 -0.20 -43.14 -7.81
N ASP A 28 -0.76 -42.85 -8.99
CA ASP A 28 -1.08 -41.48 -9.40
C ASP A 28 -2.42 -41.06 -8.78
N SER A 29 -2.53 -39.82 -8.33
CA SER A 29 -3.71 -39.27 -7.66
C SER A 29 -3.64 -37.75 -7.65
N GLY A 30 -4.31 -37.13 -8.62
CA GLY A 30 -4.36 -35.67 -8.74
C GLY A 30 -5.09 -35.02 -7.56
N SER A 31 -4.40 -34.15 -6.82
CA SER A 31 -5.02 -33.43 -5.71
C SER A 31 -5.95 -32.33 -6.24
N SER A 32 -7.24 -32.63 -6.32
CA SER A 32 -8.30 -31.66 -6.61
C SER A 32 -8.62 -30.82 -5.35
N GLU A 33 -7.80 -29.81 -5.11
CA GLU A 33 -7.96 -28.83 -4.02
C GLU A 33 -8.20 -27.40 -4.56
N ASP A 34 -9.28 -27.25 -5.32
CA ASP A 34 -10.13 -26.04 -5.27
C ASP A 34 -11.46 -26.41 -4.59
N GLU A 35 -12.38 -25.43 -4.43
CA GLU A 35 -13.54 -25.46 -3.53
C GLU A 35 -13.21 -25.38 -2.02
N ALA A 36 -12.65 -24.23 -1.62
CA ALA A 36 -12.67 -23.72 -0.25
C ALA A 36 -13.11 -22.24 -0.25
N ALA A 37 -14.42 -22.02 -0.24
CA ALA A 37 -15.03 -20.68 -0.34
C ALA A 37 -14.69 -19.76 0.85
N SER A 38 -14.43 -18.49 0.52
CA SER A 38 -14.48 -17.28 1.35
C SER A 38 -14.07 -17.44 2.83
N GLU A 39 -12.79 -17.65 3.10
CA GLU A 39 -12.21 -17.22 4.39
C GLU A 39 -11.95 -15.71 4.33
N ALA A 40 -12.89 -14.93 4.86
CA ALA A 40 -12.82 -13.47 4.93
C ALA A 40 -11.46 -13.02 5.51
N ARG A 41 -10.72 -12.22 4.72
CA ARG A 41 -9.31 -11.88 4.97
C ARG A 41 -9.18 -10.77 5.99
N SER A 42 -9.50 -11.08 7.25
CA SER A 42 -9.17 -10.27 8.42
C SER A 42 -7.64 -10.20 8.61
N THR A 43 -7.00 -9.32 7.83
CA THR A 43 -5.59 -8.91 7.91
C THR A 43 -5.34 -8.14 9.21
N THR A 44 -5.29 -8.87 10.33
CA THR A 44 -4.80 -8.32 11.60
C THR A 44 -3.36 -7.87 11.40
N SER A 45 -3.16 -6.56 11.21
CA SER A 45 -1.83 -5.95 11.18
C SER A 45 -1.13 -6.28 12.49
N GLU A 46 -0.03 -7.04 12.44
CA GLU A 46 0.72 -7.48 13.63
C GLU A 46 1.58 -6.34 14.19
N CYS A 47 0.92 -5.25 14.59
CA CYS A 47 1.43 -4.23 15.49
C CYS A 47 0.66 -4.36 16.82
N PRO A 48 1.32 -4.52 17.98
CA PRO A 48 0.61 -4.67 19.24
C PRO A 48 -0.24 -3.43 19.56
N SER A 49 -1.56 -3.59 19.60
CA SER A 49 -2.46 -2.58 20.14
C SER A 49 -2.12 -2.37 21.63
N LEU A 50 -1.60 -1.20 21.99
CA LEU A 50 -1.02 -0.91 23.32
C LEU A 50 -2.00 -1.05 24.51
N LEU A 51 -3.30 -1.19 24.22
CA LEU A 51 -4.44 -1.28 25.14
C LEU A 51 -4.43 -2.47 26.15
N SER A 52 -3.38 -3.29 26.22
CA SER A 52 -3.39 -4.57 26.98
C SER A 52 -2.33 -4.77 28.07
N THR A 53 -1.31 -3.91 28.23
CA THR A 53 -0.24 -4.14 29.25
C THR A 53 0.36 -2.91 29.94
N ALA A 54 0.17 -1.69 29.44
CA ALA A 54 0.83 -0.50 30.04
C ALA A 54 -0.04 0.24 31.08
N ALA A 55 -1.37 0.22 30.92
CA ALA A 55 -2.29 1.13 31.60
C ALA A 55 -2.75 0.69 33.00
N GLU A 56 -1.84 0.20 33.85
CA GLU A 56 -2.16 -0.23 35.23
C GLU A 56 -1.34 0.46 36.35
N ASP A 57 -0.22 1.13 36.06
CA ASP A 57 0.72 1.58 37.13
C ASP A 57 1.39 2.97 36.92
N SER A 58 0.70 3.92 36.27
CA SER A 58 1.06 5.35 36.34
C SER A 58 -0.16 6.26 36.25
N LEU A 59 -0.40 7.02 37.31
CA LEU A 59 -1.39 8.10 37.41
C LEU A 59 -0.89 9.11 38.46
N GLY A 60 -0.27 10.20 38.02
CA GLY A 60 0.16 11.28 38.91
C GLY A 60 1.32 12.17 38.43
N GLY A 61 2.08 11.77 37.40
CA GLY A 61 3.24 12.54 36.90
C GLY A 61 3.32 12.75 35.39
N GLU A 62 2.61 11.95 34.57
CA GLU A 62 2.86 11.85 33.13
C GLU A 62 2.61 13.16 32.35
N ALA A 63 1.58 13.95 32.69
CA ALA A 63 1.22 15.14 31.92
C ALA A 63 2.32 16.23 31.81
N ILE A 64 3.26 16.27 32.77
CA ILE A 64 4.41 17.20 32.74
C ILE A 64 5.54 16.64 31.86
N ASP A 65 5.70 15.31 31.88
CA ASP A 65 6.69 14.58 31.06
C ASP A 65 6.25 14.56 29.58
N GLU A 66 4.96 14.37 29.29
CA GLU A 66 4.41 14.43 27.93
C GLU A 66 4.58 15.82 27.28
N GLN A 67 4.35 16.91 28.03
CA GLN A 67 4.59 18.26 27.50
C GLN A 67 6.09 18.53 27.30
N GLY A 68 6.94 18.14 28.24
CA GLY A 68 8.39 18.23 28.08
C GLY A 68 8.87 17.49 26.84
N GLN A 69 8.47 16.23 26.65
CA GLN A 69 8.83 15.42 25.48
C GLN A 69 8.31 15.98 24.15
N GLN A 70 7.18 16.71 24.15
CA GLN A 70 6.66 17.38 22.96
C GLN A 70 7.48 18.63 22.61
N GLU A 71 7.88 19.45 23.59
CA GLU A 71 8.81 20.58 23.37
C GLU A 71 10.19 20.08 22.88
N ASP A 72 10.70 19.02 23.51
CA ASP A 72 11.95 18.33 23.16
C ASP A 72 11.92 17.78 21.71
N LEU A 73 10.74 17.34 21.25
CA LEU A 73 10.51 16.91 19.86
C LEU A 73 10.46 18.11 18.89
N GLU A 74 9.77 19.19 19.27
CA GLU A 74 9.62 20.38 18.44
C GLU A 74 10.95 21.12 18.22
N GLU A 75 11.84 21.13 19.22
CA GLU A 75 13.21 21.63 19.06
C GLU A 75 13.99 20.83 18.00
N LYS A 76 13.97 19.50 18.08
CA LYS A 76 14.63 18.61 17.09
C LYS A 76 14.02 18.78 15.69
N LEU A 77 12.73 19.05 15.59
CA LEU A 77 12.08 19.38 14.32
C LEU A 77 12.55 20.73 13.75
N LYS A 78 12.82 21.74 14.58
CA LYS A 78 13.42 23.02 14.16
C LYS A 78 14.84 22.80 13.62
N GLU A 79 15.67 22.03 14.32
CA GLU A 79 17.01 21.65 13.84
C GLU A 79 16.96 20.98 12.45
N TYR A 80 16.01 20.06 12.23
CA TYR A 80 15.87 19.41 10.93
C TYR A 80 15.44 20.41 9.83
N VAL A 81 14.52 21.33 10.12
CA VAL A 81 14.10 22.37 9.16
C VAL A 81 15.26 23.29 8.77
N ASP A 82 16.08 23.74 9.74
CA ASP A 82 17.26 24.55 9.46
C ASP A 82 18.28 23.77 8.59
N CYS A 83 18.51 22.50 8.92
CA CYS A 83 19.37 21.60 8.15
C CYS A 83 18.91 21.34 6.70
N LEU A 84 17.65 21.62 6.33
CA LEU A 84 17.21 21.57 4.93
C LEU A 84 17.92 22.58 4.03
N THR A 85 18.52 23.63 4.59
CA THR A 85 19.25 24.65 3.81
C THR A 85 20.77 24.51 3.86
N ASP A 86 21.29 23.49 4.55
CA ASP A 86 22.73 23.28 4.70
C ASP A 86 23.44 23.05 3.36
N LYS A 87 24.72 23.43 3.31
CA LYS A 87 25.60 23.29 2.15
C LYS A 87 25.85 21.81 1.78
N SER A 88 25.93 20.91 2.76
CA SER A 88 26.16 19.48 2.51
C SER A 88 24.84 18.77 2.14
N ALA A 89 24.83 18.16 0.94
CA ALA A 89 23.69 17.38 0.47
C ALA A 89 23.33 16.22 1.41
N LYS A 90 24.33 15.61 2.06
CA LYS A 90 24.12 14.53 3.04
C LYS A 90 23.41 15.03 4.30
N THR A 91 23.64 16.28 4.70
CA THR A 91 22.92 16.91 5.83
C THR A 91 21.46 17.12 5.46
N ARG A 92 21.19 17.71 4.29
CA ARG A 92 19.83 17.92 3.77
C ARG A 92 19.07 16.60 3.61
N GLN A 93 19.71 15.55 3.08
CA GLN A 93 19.14 14.21 2.97
C GLN A 93 18.77 13.61 4.33
N GLY A 94 19.67 13.71 5.33
CA GLY A 94 19.39 13.24 6.69
C GLY A 94 18.22 13.98 7.33
N ALA A 95 18.17 15.31 7.18
CA ALA A 95 17.07 16.14 7.67
C ALA A 95 15.73 15.82 6.99
N LEU A 96 15.71 15.65 5.66
CA LEU A 96 14.51 15.25 4.92
C LEU A 96 14.00 13.87 5.36
N GLU A 97 14.89 12.89 5.58
CA GLU A 97 14.49 11.55 6.06
C GLU A 97 13.95 11.61 7.51
N SER A 98 14.59 12.36 8.41
CA SER A 98 14.10 12.56 9.77
C SER A 98 12.72 13.23 9.79
N LEU A 99 12.51 14.28 8.97
CA LEU A 99 11.21 14.92 8.82
C LEU A 99 10.17 13.97 8.22
N ARG A 100 10.53 13.18 7.20
CA ARG A 100 9.65 12.15 6.61
C ARG A 100 9.19 11.14 7.67
N LEU A 101 10.08 10.68 8.53
CA LEU A 101 9.75 9.72 9.60
C LEU A 101 8.90 10.34 10.71
N ALA A 102 9.17 11.59 11.10
CA ALA A 102 8.36 12.31 12.08
C ALA A 102 6.94 12.59 11.56
N LEU A 103 6.82 13.17 10.36
CA LEU A 103 5.55 13.51 9.72
C LEU A 103 4.71 12.29 9.31
N ALA A 104 5.32 11.12 9.13
CA ALA A 104 4.60 9.87 8.91
C ALA A 104 4.08 9.23 10.21
N SER A 105 4.57 9.64 11.39
CA SER A 105 4.29 8.97 12.67
C SER A 105 3.54 9.83 13.70
N ARG A 106 3.51 11.14 13.55
CA ARG A 106 2.87 12.10 14.48
C ARG A 106 2.19 13.23 13.73
N LEU A 107 1.06 13.70 14.26
CA LEU A 107 0.41 14.94 13.81
C LEU A 107 1.09 16.16 14.44
N LEU A 108 1.37 17.17 13.62
CA LEU A 108 2.13 18.38 13.97
C LEU A 108 1.50 19.66 13.37
N PRO A 109 0.17 19.88 13.47
CA PRO A 109 -0.54 20.89 12.69
C PRO A 109 -0.02 22.32 12.93
N ASP A 110 0.09 22.76 14.19
CA ASP A 110 0.52 24.13 14.53
C ASP A 110 1.95 24.41 14.05
N PHE A 111 2.86 23.46 14.31
CA PHE A 111 4.25 23.53 13.88
C PHE A 111 4.38 23.71 12.37
N LEU A 112 3.54 23.02 11.59
CA LEU A 112 3.52 23.06 10.14
C LEU A 112 2.84 24.33 9.59
N LEU A 113 1.75 24.79 10.21
CA LEU A 113 1.08 26.03 9.82
C LEU A 113 2.02 27.22 9.95
N GLU A 114 2.70 27.35 11.10
CA GLU A 114 3.72 28.37 11.37
C GLU A 114 4.88 28.36 10.37
N ARG A 115 5.34 27.17 9.94
CA ARG A 115 6.56 27.00 9.13
C ARG A 115 6.30 26.66 7.66
N SER A 116 5.04 26.67 7.23
CA SER A 116 4.56 26.33 5.89
C SER A 116 5.39 26.98 4.75
N LEU A 117 5.65 28.28 4.84
CA LEU A 117 6.44 29.01 3.84
C LEU A 117 7.94 28.63 3.85
N THR A 118 8.53 28.43 5.04
CA THR A 118 9.94 28.00 5.19
C THR A 118 10.15 26.60 4.64
N LEU A 119 9.20 25.69 4.93
CA LEU A 119 9.18 24.34 4.38
C LEU A 119 9.01 24.36 2.85
N ALA A 120 8.13 25.21 2.31
CA ALA A 120 7.94 25.36 0.87
C ALA A 120 9.22 25.80 0.15
N ASP A 121 9.87 26.88 0.62
CA ASP A 121 11.12 27.41 0.05
C ASP A 121 12.30 26.41 0.17
N ALA A 122 12.39 25.68 1.29
CA ALA A 122 13.39 24.63 1.47
C ALA A 122 13.17 23.45 0.51
N LEU A 123 11.91 22.98 0.36
CA LEU A 123 11.57 21.90 -0.56
C LEU A 123 11.70 22.33 -2.03
N GLU A 124 11.41 23.59 -2.37
CA GLU A 124 11.68 24.15 -3.71
C GLU A 124 13.17 23.99 -4.04
N LYS A 125 14.06 24.38 -3.12
CA LYS A 125 15.52 24.28 -3.30
C LYS A 125 15.97 22.82 -3.45
N CYS A 126 15.47 21.90 -2.63
CA CYS A 126 15.81 20.47 -2.70
C CYS A 126 15.30 19.81 -4.00
N LEU A 127 14.10 20.14 -4.49
CA LEU A 127 13.58 19.62 -5.75
C LEU A 127 14.31 20.21 -6.99
N LYS A 128 14.65 21.50 -6.95
CA LYS A 128 15.16 22.30 -8.08
C LYS A 128 16.69 22.28 -8.22
N LYS A 129 17.43 22.08 -7.12
CA LYS A 129 18.91 22.07 -7.09
C LYS A 129 19.50 20.76 -6.56
N GLY A 130 18.76 20.05 -5.70
CA GLY A 130 19.14 18.73 -5.22
C GLY A 130 19.10 17.68 -6.33
N LYS A 131 19.61 16.48 -6.05
CA LYS A 131 19.66 15.39 -7.04
C LYS A 131 19.32 14.03 -6.43
N GLY A 132 18.58 13.23 -7.20
CA GLY A 132 18.38 11.81 -6.92
C GLY A 132 17.64 11.56 -5.61
N GLU A 133 18.34 11.01 -4.62
CA GLU A 133 17.80 10.75 -3.28
C GLU A 133 17.31 12.02 -2.58
N GLU A 134 17.97 13.16 -2.77
CA GLU A 134 17.53 14.45 -2.20
C GLU A 134 16.17 14.90 -2.78
N GLN A 135 15.96 14.72 -4.08
CA GLN A 135 14.68 15.02 -4.74
C GLN A 135 13.60 14.00 -4.37
N ALA A 136 13.97 12.72 -4.23
CA ALA A 136 13.06 11.66 -3.80
C ALA A 136 12.50 11.92 -2.40
N LEU A 137 13.38 12.24 -1.45
CA LEU A 137 13.00 12.58 -0.08
C LEU A 137 12.21 13.89 0.00
N ALA A 138 12.59 14.92 -0.76
CA ALA A 138 11.83 16.18 -0.81
C ALA A 138 10.39 15.98 -1.34
N ALA A 139 10.21 15.16 -2.39
CA ALA A 139 8.87 14.81 -2.87
C ALA A 139 8.08 13.99 -1.83
N ALA A 140 8.73 13.05 -1.13
CA ALA A 140 8.08 12.26 -0.08
C ALA A 140 7.63 13.12 1.12
N VAL A 141 8.46 14.09 1.54
CA VAL A 141 8.11 15.07 2.58
C VAL A 141 6.95 15.96 2.12
N LEU A 142 6.97 16.45 0.87
CA LEU A 142 5.86 17.25 0.32
C LEU A 142 4.52 16.48 0.35
N GLY A 143 4.54 15.19 -0.02
CA GLY A 143 3.34 14.33 0.08
C GLY A 143 2.80 14.25 1.51
N LEU A 144 3.67 14.11 2.51
CA LEU A 144 3.28 14.12 3.93
C LEU A 144 2.76 15.49 4.40
N LEU A 145 3.36 16.59 3.94
CA LEU A 145 2.90 17.94 4.28
C LEU A 145 1.48 18.20 3.75
N CYS A 146 1.16 17.77 2.53
CA CYS A 146 -0.22 17.85 2.03
C CYS A 146 -1.19 17.08 2.94
N VAL A 147 -0.82 15.88 3.39
CA VAL A 147 -1.67 15.03 4.29
C VAL A 147 -1.83 15.58 5.71
N GLN A 148 -0.93 16.46 6.18
CA GLN A 148 -1.06 17.11 7.49
C GLN A 148 -1.66 18.52 7.43
N LEU A 149 -1.45 19.28 6.37
CA LEU A 149 -2.07 20.59 6.17
C LEU A 149 -3.51 20.49 5.66
N GLY A 150 -3.84 19.41 4.96
CA GLY A 150 -5.19 19.11 4.48
C GLY A 150 -5.68 20.00 3.33
N PRO A 151 -6.97 19.86 2.95
CA PRO A 151 -7.66 20.79 2.07
C PRO A 151 -7.81 22.15 2.76
N GLY A 152 -7.77 23.23 1.99
CA GLY A 152 -7.75 24.59 2.50
C GLY A 152 -6.47 25.34 2.10
N SER A 153 -6.51 26.66 2.29
CA SER A 153 -5.60 27.60 1.63
C SER A 153 -4.10 27.30 1.80
N LYS A 154 -3.67 26.73 2.94
CA LYS A 154 -2.25 26.42 3.19
C LYS A 154 -1.77 25.11 2.56
N GLY A 155 -2.63 24.10 2.47
CA GLY A 155 -2.35 22.89 1.68
C GLY A 155 -2.33 23.20 0.19
N GLU A 156 -3.34 23.96 -0.28
CA GLU A 156 -3.46 24.41 -1.67
C GLU A 156 -2.28 25.29 -2.11
N GLU A 157 -1.89 26.29 -1.32
CA GLU A 157 -0.73 27.17 -1.61
C GLU A 157 0.58 26.38 -1.69
N LEU A 158 0.80 25.44 -0.77
CA LEU A 158 1.98 24.57 -0.77
C LEU A 158 2.00 23.64 -1.99
N PHE A 159 0.87 22.97 -2.29
CA PHE A 159 0.80 22.05 -3.42
C PHE A 159 0.91 22.79 -4.75
N HIS A 160 0.17 23.88 -4.95
CA HIS A 160 0.17 24.64 -6.19
C HIS A 160 1.55 25.23 -6.52
N SER A 161 2.28 25.73 -5.52
CA SER A 161 3.64 26.29 -5.71
C SER A 161 4.69 25.24 -6.08
N LEU A 162 4.60 24.01 -5.55
CA LEU A 162 5.60 22.96 -5.77
C LEU A 162 5.22 21.93 -6.86
N LYS A 163 3.94 21.80 -7.22
CA LYS A 163 3.42 20.95 -8.31
C LYS A 163 4.19 21.12 -9.65
N PRO A 164 4.55 22.33 -10.13
CA PRO A 164 5.34 22.47 -11.36
C PRO A 164 6.71 21.80 -11.29
N LEU A 165 7.34 21.74 -10.11
CA LEU A 165 8.63 21.06 -9.93
C LEU A 165 8.47 19.53 -9.87
N LEU A 166 7.41 19.03 -9.23
CA LEU A 166 7.06 17.60 -9.28
C LEU A 166 6.85 17.14 -10.72
N VAL A 167 6.05 17.88 -11.51
CA VAL A 167 5.80 17.62 -12.94
C VAL A 167 7.10 17.69 -13.75
N SER A 168 7.96 18.68 -13.49
CA SER A 168 9.25 18.82 -14.18
C SER A 168 10.19 17.64 -13.91
N VAL A 169 10.37 17.25 -12.64
CA VAL A 169 11.25 16.13 -12.26
C VAL A 169 10.68 14.80 -12.76
N LEU A 170 9.36 14.57 -12.64
CA LEU A 170 8.68 13.39 -13.15
C LEU A 170 8.83 13.22 -14.67
N SER A 171 8.76 14.32 -15.41
CA SER A 171 8.84 14.34 -16.88
C SER A 171 10.28 14.23 -17.40
N ASP A 172 11.28 14.66 -16.64
CA ASP A 172 12.69 14.58 -17.01
C ASP A 172 13.17 13.12 -17.14
N GLY A 173 13.54 12.72 -18.36
CA GLY A 173 14.08 11.40 -18.65
C GLY A 173 15.46 11.13 -18.04
N THR A 174 16.18 12.17 -17.61
CA THR A 174 17.52 12.11 -17.02
C THR A 174 17.54 12.12 -15.48
N ALA A 175 16.43 12.55 -14.85
CA ALA A 175 16.25 12.46 -13.40
C ALA A 175 16.22 11.00 -12.92
N SER A 176 16.63 10.76 -11.67
CA SER A 176 16.77 9.38 -11.17
C SER A 176 15.41 8.68 -11.09
N PRO A 177 15.32 7.35 -11.35
CA PRO A 177 14.06 6.63 -11.27
C PRO A 177 13.38 6.75 -9.90
N ALA A 178 14.16 6.86 -8.81
CA ALA A 178 13.64 7.08 -7.46
C ALA A 178 13.06 8.50 -7.26
N ALA A 179 13.75 9.55 -7.73
CA ALA A 179 13.24 10.92 -7.67
C ALA A 179 11.89 11.02 -8.41
N ARG A 180 11.83 10.43 -9.61
CA ARG A 180 10.63 10.40 -10.46
C ARG A 180 9.50 9.60 -9.81
N LEU A 181 9.80 8.45 -9.21
CA LEU A 181 8.83 7.60 -8.50
C LEU A 181 8.17 8.40 -7.37
N HIS A 182 8.95 9.01 -6.47
CA HIS A 182 8.40 9.80 -5.37
C HIS A 182 7.69 11.07 -5.86
N CYS A 183 8.14 11.69 -6.96
CA CYS A 183 7.40 12.80 -7.58
C CYS A 183 6.04 12.36 -8.12
N ALA A 184 5.90 11.14 -8.68
CA ALA A 184 4.60 10.61 -9.10
C ALA A 184 3.66 10.39 -7.91
N SER A 185 4.14 9.74 -6.85
CA SER A 185 3.37 9.52 -5.61
C SER A 185 2.96 10.85 -4.95
N ALA A 186 3.86 11.83 -4.87
CA ALA A 186 3.59 13.15 -4.30
C ALA A 186 2.62 13.97 -5.16
N LEU A 187 2.71 13.87 -6.49
CA LEU A 187 1.79 14.54 -7.41
C LEU A 187 0.36 13.97 -7.28
N GLY A 188 0.22 12.64 -7.21
CA GLY A 188 -1.06 11.98 -6.98
C GLY A 188 -1.66 12.31 -5.62
N LEU A 189 -0.90 12.11 -4.53
CA LEU A 189 -1.41 12.33 -3.17
C LEU A 189 -1.66 13.82 -2.87
N GLY A 190 -0.78 14.71 -3.32
CA GLY A 190 -0.98 16.16 -3.19
C GLY A 190 -2.18 16.65 -3.99
N CYS A 191 -2.39 16.15 -5.20
CA CYS A 191 -3.57 16.47 -6.01
C CYS A 191 -4.86 15.84 -5.46
N TYR A 192 -4.79 14.70 -4.77
CA TYR A 192 -5.95 14.10 -4.10
C TYR A 192 -6.41 14.91 -2.88
N VAL A 193 -5.47 15.51 -2.13
CA VAL A 193 -5.78 16.25 -0.88
C VAL A 193 -5.98 17.75 -1.10
N ALA A 194 -5.25 18.37 -2.03
CA ALA A 194 -5.07 19.82 -2.10
C ALA A 194 -5.12 20.41 -3.54
N ALA A 195 -5.81 19.75 -4.47
CA ALA A 195 -6.18 20.38 -5.75
C ALA A 195 -7.40 21.29 -5.57
N ALA A 196 -7.28 22.56 -5.95
CA ALA A 196 -8.35 23.55 -5.80
C ALA A 196 -9.44 23.44 -6.90
N ASP A 197 -9.14 22.81 -8.04
CA ASP A 197 -10.10 22.66 -9.14
C ASP A 197 -9.88 21.39 -10.00
N VAL A 198 -10.83 21.15 -10.91
CA VAL A 198 -10.84 20.00 -11.83
C VAL A 198 -9.78 20.11 -12.94
N GLN A 199 -9.36 21.31 -13.31
CA GLN A 199 -8.33 21.51 -14.33
C GLN A 199 -6.95 21.07 -13.81
N ASP A 200 -6.67 21.35 -12.53
CA ASP A 200 -5.50 20.82 -11.82
C ASP A 200 -5.54 19.28 -11.76
N LEU A 201 -6.67 18.68 -11.39
CA LEU A 201 -6.88 17.23 -11.39
C LEU A 201 -6.60 16.59 -12.76
N VAL A 202 -7.21 17.13 -13.82
CA VAL A 202 -7.02 16.65 -15.20
C VAL A 202 -5.56 16.83 -15.67
N SER A 203 -4.88 17.90 -15.25
CA SER A 203 -3.46 18.11 -15.57
C SER A 203 -2.54 17.06 -14.92
N CYS A 204 -2.82 16.70 -13.65
CA CYS A 204 -2.09 15.66 -12.92
C CYS A 204 -2.35 14.27 -13.51
N LEU A 205 -3.61 13.95 -13.82
CA LEU A 205 -4.00 12.72 -14.53
C LEU A 205 -3.24 12.58 -15.86
N ALA A 206 -3.28 13.60 -16.72
CA ALA A 206 -2.59 13.58 -18.01
C ALA A 206 -1.06 13.45 -17.88
N CYS A 207 -0.46 14.08 -16.86
CA CYS A 207 0.97 13.96 -16.57
C CYS A 207 1.37 12.52 -16.20
N LEU A 208 0.66 11.92 -15.24
CA LEU A 208 0.91 10.55 -14.75
C LEU A 208 0.64 9.51 -15.85
N GLU A 209 -0.45 9.67 -16.61
CA GLU A 209 -0.79 8.82 -17.75
C GLU A 209 0.28 8.86 -18.85
N GLY A 210 0.88 10.04 -19.08
CA GLY A 210 1.98 10.25 -20.01
C GLY A 210 3.30 9.54 -19.64
N ILE A 211 3.40 8.97 -18.44
CA ILE A 211 4.53 8.14 -17.99
C ILE A 211 4.31 6.68 -18.40
N PHE A 212 3.19 6.06 -18.00
CA PHE A 212 2.94 4.64 -18.28
C PHE A 212 2.39 4.36 -19.69
N SER A 213 1.71 5.32 -20.33
CA SER A 213 1.20 5.16 -21.70
C SER A 213 2.28 4.95 -22.76
N ARG A 214 3.57 5.18 -22.45
CA ARG A 214 4.70 4.86 -23.34
C ARG A 214 5.08 3.37 -23.29
N SER A 215 4.69 2.67 -22.22
CA SER A 215 4.91 1.23 -22.02
C SER A 215 3.71 0.39 -22.48
N CYS A 216 2.50 0.96 -22.50
CA CYS A 216 1.34 0.39 -23.19
C CYS A 216 1.52 0.54 -24.72
N GLY A 217 2.18 -0.44 -25.34
CA GLY A 217 2.65 -0.39 -26.72
C GLY A 217 1.58 -0.11 -27.78
N ALA A 218 1.98 0.62 -28.82
CA ALA A 218 1.12 0.89 -29.97
C ALA A 218 1.08 -0.31 -30.93
N GLY A 219 0.15 -1.24 -30.71
CA GLY A 219 -0.35 -2.23 -31.68
C GLY A 219 0.59 -3.35 -32.15
N GLY A 220 1.91 -3.24 -31.96
CA GLY A 220 2.86 -4.28 -32.35
C GLY A 220 2.87 -5.48 -31.40
N SER A 221 2.92 -6.71 -31.94
CA SER A 221 2.81 -7.99 -31.21
C SER A 221 3.96 -8.32 -30.24
N THR A 222 4.82 -7.36 -29.91
CA THR A 222 5.83 -7.45 -28.87
C THR A 222 5.80 -6.16 -28.05
N ALA A 223 5.28 -6.22 -26.82
CA ALA A 223 5.39 -5.11 -25.88
C ALA A 223 6.88 -4.77 -25.67
N ALA A 224 7.25 -3.50 -25.78
CA ALA A 224 8.64 -3.08 -25.64
C ALA A 224 9.14 -3.39 -24.22
N ALA A 225 10.22 -4.18 -24.12
CA ALA A 225 10.75 -4.65 -22.84
C ALA A 225 11.15 -3.46 -21.95
N VAL A 226 10.36 -3.21 -20.90
CA VAL A 226 10.59 -2.09 -19.97
C VAL A 226 11.87 -2.34 -19.18
N PRO A 227 12.84 -1.41 -19.17
CA PRO A 227 14.03 -1.51 -18.33
C PRO A 227 13.69 -1.72 -16.85
N ALA A 228 14.33 -2.69 -16.21
CA ALA A 228 13.93 -3.15 -14.87
C ALA A 228 13.94 -2.05 -13.79
N ASN A 229 14.80 -1.04 -13.95
CA ASN A 229 14.89 0.13 -13.08
C ASN A 229 13.71 1.12 -13.22
N LEU A 230 12.92 1.04 -14.29
CA LEU A 230 11.73 1.89 -14.51
C LEU A 230 10.44 1.25 -13.99
N HIS A 231 10.43 -0.05 -13.67
CA HIS A 231 9.23 -0.73 -13.17
C HIS A 231 8.62 -0.06 -11.92
N GLY A 232 9.45 0.43 -10.98
CA GLY A 232 8.97 1.14 -9.79
C GLY A 232 8.29 2.47 -10.11
N LEU A 233 8.85 3.24 -11.06
CA LEU A 233 8.24 4.47 -11.56
C LEU A 233 6.89 4.18 -12.23
N LEU A 234 6.79 3.12 -13.03
CA LEU A 234 5.52 2.73 -13.66
C LEU A 234 4.45 2.31 -12.64
N CYS A 235 4.84 1.62 -11.56
CA CYS A 235 3.92 1.28 -10.47
C CYS A 235 3.39 2.57 -9.80
N ALA A 236 4.29 3.45 -9.35
CA ALA A 236 3.91 4.68 -8.66
C ALA A 236 3.07 5.62 -9.54
N ALA A 237 3.42 5.78 -10.83
CA ALA A 237 2.65 6.60 -11.75
C ALA A 237 1.23 6.04 -12.00
N LEU A 238 1.09 4.72 -12.13
CA LEU A 238 -0.20 4.08 -12.32
C LEU A 238 -1.05 4.08 -11.04
N GLN A 239 -0.45 3.83 -9.87
CA GLN A 239 -1.13 3.88 -8.57
C GLN A 239 -1.57 5.31 -8.20
N ALA A 240 -0.73 6.31 -8.48
CA ALA A 240 -1.09 7.73 -8.31
C ALA A 240 -2.18 8.18 -9.28
N TRP A 241 -2.16 7.72 -10.53
CA TRP A 241 -3.22 7.96 -11.51
C TRP A 241 -4.54 7.32 -11.06
N ALA A 242 -4.51 6.05 -10.65
CA ALA A 242 -5.65 5.33 -10.10
C ALA A 242 -6.24 6.01 -8.85
N LEU A 243 -5.41 6.55 -7.94
CA LEU A 243 -5.88 7.36 -6.82
C LEU A 243 -6.69 8.57 -7.29
N LEU A 244 -6.19 9.31 -8.29
CA LEU A 244 -6.89 10.48 -8.84
C LEU A 244 -8.17 10.13 -9.60
N LEU A 245 -8.33 8.91 -10.13
CA LEU A 245 -9.60 8.45 -10.70
C LEU A 245 -10.71 8.35 -9.65
N THR A 246 -10.39 8.03 -8.39
CA THR A 246 -11.39 7.89 -7.31
C THR A 246 -12.10 9.20 -6.94
N ILE A 247 -11.61 10.34 -7.41
CA ILE A 247 -12.20 11.69 -7.26
C ILE A 247 -12.46 12.37 -8.61
N CYS A 248 -12.35 11.63 -9.73
CA CYS A 248 -12.49 12.19 -11.06
C CYS A 248 -13.98 12.25 -11.48
N PRO A 249 -14.50 13.41 -11.94
CA PRO A 249 -15.89 13.52 -12.38
C PRO A 249 -16.24 12.52 -13.50
N SER A 250 -17.40 11.87 -13.39
CA SER A 250 -17.84 10.77 -14.25
C SER A 250 -17.80 11.07 -15.76
N ASN A 251 -17.99 12.35 -16.14
CA ASN A 251 -17.92 12.80 -17.54
C ASN A 251 -16.49 12.80 -18.13
N HIS A 252 -15.45 12.67 -17.30
CA HIS A 252 -14.06 12.46 -17.72
C HIS A 252 -13.68 10.96 -17.67
N ILE A 253 -14.29 10.19 -16.75
CA ILE A 253 -14.05 8.75 -16.60
C ILE A 253 -14.40 7.97 -17.88
N THR A 254 -15.52 8.25 -18.54
CA THR A 254 -15.92 7.53 -19.77
C THR A 254 -14.84 7.56 -20.85
N HIS A 255 -14.35 8.75 -21.20
CA HIS A 255 -13.24 8.91 -22.16
C HIS A 255 -11.92 8.25 -21.66
N ILE A 256 -11.72 8.12 -20.35
CA ILE A 256 -10.56 7.42 -19.78
C ILE A 256 -10.71 5.90 -19.94
N LEU A 257 -11.91 5.34 -19.73
CA LEU A 257 -12.24 3.93 -19.94
C LEU A 257 -11.96 3.54 -21.39
N ASP A 258 -12.57 4.23 -22.36
CA ASP A 258 -12.38 4.03 -23.80
C ASP A 258 -10.89 4.01 -24.19
N ARG A 259 -10.11 4.93 -23.63
CA ARG A 259 -8.70 5.13 -23.98
C ARG A 259 -7.76 4.13 -23.32
N GLN A 260 -8.03 3.67 -22.11
CA GLN A 260 -7.04 2.93 -21.30
C GLN A 260 -7.43 1.49 -20.97
N LEU A 261 -8.72 1.14 -20.92
CA LEU A 261 -9.15 -0.23 -20.60
C LEU A 261 -8.66 -1.24 -21.68
N PRO A 262 -8.63 -0.93 -22.99
CA PRO A 262 -7.97 -1.77 -24.01
C PRO A 262 -6.43 -1.81 -23.94
N ARG A 263 -5.79 -0.90 -23.18
CA ARG A 263 -4.32 -0.70 -23.19
C ARG A 263 -3.63 -1.28 -21.97
N LEU A 264 -4.23 -1.16 -20.78
CA LEU A 264 -3.69 -1.69 -19.53
C LEU A 264 -3.47 -3.22 -19.53
N PRO A 265 -4.32 -4.07 -20.14
CA PRO A 265 -4.11 -5.52 -20.19
C PRO A 265 -2.76 -5.93 -20.79
N GLN A 266 -2.18 -5.12 -21.69
CA GLN A 266 -0.84 -5.37 -22.25
C GLN A 266 0.26 -5.39 -21.18
N LEU A 267 0.11 -4.60 -20.11
CA LEU A 267 1.07 -4.55 -19.00
C LEU A 267 0.98 -5.76 -18.06
N LEU A 268 -0.10 -6.55 -18.13
CA LEU A 268 -0.23 -7.83 -17.39
C LEU A 268 0.84 -8.85 -17.83
N SER A 269 1.45 -8.68 -19.00
CA SER A 269 2.58 -9.49 -19.48
C SER A 269 3.96 -8.99 -19.03
N SER A 270 4.06 -7.89 -18.27
CA SER A 270 5.34 -7.40 -17.73
C SER A 270 6.06 -8.47 -16.88
N GLU A 271 7.40 -8.42 -16.81
CA GLU A 271 8.20 -9.25 -15.91
C GLU A 271 8.00 -8.88 -14.43
N SER A 272 7.70 -7.62 -14.12
CA SER A 272 7.57 -7.12 -12.74
C SER A 272 6.27 -7.59 -12.08
N VAL A 273 6.41 -8.28 -10.93
CA VAL A 273 5.26 -8.71 -10.10
C VAL A 273 4.46 -7.50 -9.62
N ASN A 274 5.14 -6.46 -9.14
CA ASN A 274 4.48 -5.26 -8.63
C ASN A 274 3.73 -4.50 -9.73
N LEU A 275 4.28 -4.44 -10.95
CA LEU A 275 3.58 -3.76 -12.06
C LEU A 275 2.35 -4.54 -12.50
N ARG A 276 2.43 -5.88 -12.63
CA ARG A 276 1.25 -6.71 -12.90
C ARG A 276 0.18 -6.49 -11.83
N ILE A 277 0.55 -6.50 -10.55
CA ILE A 277 -0.37 -6.28 -9.43
C ILE A 277 -1.03 -4.89 -9.51
N ALA A 278 -0.26 -3.82 -9.68
CA ALA A 278 -0.79 -2.46 -9.81
C ALA A 278 -1.74 -2.32 -11.02
N VAL A 279 -1.43 -2.99 -12.14
CA VAL A 279 -2.29 -3.02 -13.34
C VAL A 279 -3.58 -3.80 -13.07
N GLY A 280 -3.53 -4.95 -12.41
CA GLY A 280 -4.72 -5.72 -12.03
C GLY A 280 -5.64 -4.95 -11.07
N GLU A 281 -5.08 -4.33 -10.03
CA GLU A 281 -5.80 -3.46 -9.10
C GLU A 281 -6.42 -2.24 -9.81
N THR A 282 -5.73 -1.66 -10.79
CA THR A 282 -6.23 -0.51 -11.58
C THR A 282 -7.32 -0.93 -12.58
N ILE A 283 -7.21 -2.10 -13.20
CA ILE A 283 -8.28 -2.65 -14.06
C ILE A 283 -9.54 -2.90 -13.23
N ALA A 284 -9.42 -3.47 -12.03
CA ALA A 284 -10.57 -3.65 -11.15
C ALA A 284 -11.24 -2.32 -10.77
N LEU A 285 -10.46 -1.29 -10.42
CA LEU A 285 -10.98 0.07 -10.21
C LEU A 285 -11.68 0.65 -11.44
N LEU A 286 -11.17 0.42 -12.66
CA LEU A 286 -11.85 0.87 -13.88
C LEU A 286 -13.18 0.13 -14.11
N PHE A 287 -13.27 -1.16 -13.78
CA PHE A 287 -14.55 -1.90 -13.81
C PHE A 287 -15.53 -1.44 -12.73
N GLU A 288 -15.05 -0.99 -11.57
CA GLU A 288 -15.87 -0.36 -10.52
C GLU A 288 -16.46 0.95 -11.02
N LEU A 289 -15.59 1.89 -11.43
CA LEU A 289 -16.00 3.21 -11.94
C LEU A 289 -16.83 3.15 -13.23
N ALA A 290 -16.71 2.08 -14.04
CA ALA A 290 -17.57 1.86 -15.19
C ALA A 290 -18.98 1.45 -14.77
N ARG A 291 -19.11 0.50 -13.83
CA ARG A 291 -20.40 0.02 -13.31
C ARG A 291 -21.15 1.05 -12.48
N ASP A 292 -20.42 1.93 -11.78
CA ASP A 292 -20.98 3.10 -11.08
C ASP A 292 -21.58 4.15 -12.04
N ILE A 293 -21.22 4.11 -13.33
CA ILE A 293 -21.73 5.00 -14.39
C ILE A 293 -22.81 4.31 -15.24
N GLU A 294 -22.64 3.03 -15.53
CA GLU A 294 -23.54 2.20 -16.34
C GLU A 294 -23.62 0.79 -15.73
N GLU A 295 -24.73 0.48 -15.05
CA GLU A 295 -24.92 -0.80 -14.34
C GLU A 295 -24.77 -2.02 -15.26
N ASP A 296 -25.26 -1.91 -16.50
CA ASP A 296 -25.17 -2.92 -17.56
C ASP A 296 -23.84 -2.88 -18.35
N PHE A 297 -22.76 -2.26 -17.82
CA PHE A 297 -21.48 -2.10 -18.54
C PHE A 297 -20.88 -3.44 -19.05
N VAL A 298 -20.77 -3.58 -20.38
CA VAL A 298 -20.13 -4.71 -21.06
C VAL A 298 -18.81 -4.27 -21.71
N TYR A 299 -17.73 -4.98 -21.39
CA TYR A 299 -16.43 -4.80 -22.05
C TYR A 299 -16.23 -5.84 -23.16
N GLU A 300 -15.92 -5.41 -24.38
CA GLU A 300 -15.84 -6.27 -25.57
C GLU A 300 -14.80 -7.42 -25.43
N ASP A 301 -13.60 -7.11 -24.95
CA ASP A 301 -12.47 -8.06 -24.81
C ASP A 301 -12.49 -8.82 -23.46
N ILE A 302 -13.63 -8.92 -22.77
CA ILE A 302 -13.70 -9.50 -21.41
C ILE A 302 -13.22 -10.95 -21.33
N GLU A 303 -13.48 -11.79 -22.34
CA GLU A 303 -12.99 -13.18 -22.34
C GLU A 303 -11.45 -13.25 -22.38
N ALA A 304 -10.82 -12.41 -23.21
CA ALA A 304 -9.36 -12.35 -23.34
C ALA A 304 -8.71 -11.80 -22.05
N LEU A 305 -9.32 -10.76 -21.45
CA LEU A 305 -8.92 -10.22 -20.17
C LEU A 305 -9.01 -11.28 -19.06
N CYS A 306 -10.16 -11.94 -18.89
CA CYS A 306 -10.35 -12.97 -17.88
C CYS A 306 -9.40 -14.17 -18.08
N GLY A 307 -9.07 -14.54 -19.32
CA GLY A 307 -8.01 -15.50 -19.64
C GLY A 307 -6.63 -15.11 -19.07
N ALA A 308 -6.22 -13.86 -19.29
CA ALA A 308 -4.96 -13.31 -18.76
C ALA A 308 -4.97 -13.24 -17.22
N LEU A 309 -6.06 -12.74 -16.62
CA LEU A 309 -6.24 -12.66 -15.16
C LEU A 309 -6.19 -14.06 -14.51
N ARG A 310 -6.89 -15.05 -15.07
CA ARG A 310 -6.94 -16.44 -14.58
C ARG A 310 -5.58 -17.14 -14.67
N THR A 311 -4.77 -16.81 -15.67
CA THR A 311 -3.37 -17.26 -15.79
C THR A 311 -2.49 -16.69 -14.67
N LEU A 312 -2.69 -15.43 -14.28
CA LEU A 312 -1.95 -14.80 -13.16
C LEU A 312 -2.46 -15.21 -11.78
N ALA A 313 -3.74 -15.57 -11.65
CA ALA A 313 -4.40 -16.09 -10.45
C ALA A 313 -3.98 -17.54 -10.09
N THR A 314 -3.49 -18.29 -11.08
CA THR A 314 -3.04 -19.70 -10.95
C THR A 314 -1.51 -19.84 -10.96
N ASP A 315 -0.77 -18.81 -11.40
CA ASP A 315 0.68 -18.77 -11.64
C ASP A 315 1.57 -19.68 -10.76
N SER A 316 2.11 -20.71 -11.40
CA SER A 316 2.99 -21.71 -10.78
C SER A 316 4.49 -21.46 -11.03
N ASN A 317 4.88 -20.38 -11.72
CA ASN A 317 6.24 -20.14 -12.23
C ASN A 317 7.31 -20.13 -11.14
N LYS A 318 8.01 -21.26 -10.96
CA LYS A 318 8.91 -21.52 -9.81
C LYS A 318 10.11 -20.57 -9.69
N TYR A 319 10.51 -19.88 -10.77
CA TYR A 319 11.61 -18.91 -10.78
C TYR A 319 11.32 -17.60 -10.01
N ARG A 320 10.04 -17.26 -9.79
CA ARG A 320 9.62 -16.07 -9.01
C ARG A 320 9.83 -16.31 -7.49
N ALA A 321 9.78 -15.28 -6.64
CA ALA A 321 9.85 -15.52 -5.19
C ALA A 321 8.56 -16.19 -4.66
N LYS A 322 8.65 -16.90 -3.52
CA LYS A 322 7.48 -17.58 -2.91
C LYS A 322 6.46 -16.58 -2.36
N ALA A 323 6.92 -15.45 -1.81
CA ALA A 323 6.06 -14.37 -1.32
C ALA A 323 5.31 -13.72 -2.50
N ASP A 324 6.03 -13.33 -3.54
CA ASP A 324 5.51 -12.74 -4.78
C ASP A 324 4.40 -13.58 -5.41
N ARG A 325 4.63 -14.88 -5.62
CA ARG A 325 3.58 -15.81 -6.12
C ARG A 325 2.38 -15.95 -5.19
N ARG A 326 2.55 -15.75 -3.88
CA ARG A 326 1.42 -15.73 -2.93
C ARG A 326 0.64 -14.43 -3.08
N ARG A 327 1.31 -13.26 -3.06
CA ARG A 327 0.68 -11.94 -3.22
C ARG A 327 -0.05 -11.85 -4.56
N GLN A 328 0.63 -12.12 -5.68
CA GLN A 328 0.07 -12.05 -7.03
C GLN A 328 -1.19 -12.91 -7.14
N ARG A 329 -1.14 -14.20 -6.79
CA ARG A 329 -2.32 -15.06 -6.87
C ARG A 329 -3.43 -14.65 -5.90
N SER A 330 -3.10 -14.04 -4.76
CA SER A 330 -4.11 -13.48 -3.85
C SER A 330 -4.87 -12.33 -4.49
N THR A 331 -4.16 -11.35 -5.06
CA THR A 331 -4.75 -10.19 -5.75
C THR A 331 -5.50 -10.62 -7.01
N PHE A 332 -4.88 -11.40 -7.90
CA PHE A 332 -5.49 -11.76 -9.18
C PHE A 332 -6.72 -12.67 -9.06
N ARG A 333 -6.91 -13.37 -7.93
CA ARG A 333 -8.18 -14.06 -7.63
C ARG A 333 -9.31 -13.07 -7.30
N ALA A 334 -9.04 -12.06 -6.48
CA ALA A 334 -10.02 -11.01 -6.17
C ALA A 334 -10.33 -10.14 -7.39
N VAL A 335 -9.32 -9.74 -8.18
CA VAL A 335 -9.50 -9.01 -9.44
C VAL A 335 -10.32 -9.82 -10.45
N LEU A 336 -10.03 -11.12 -10.62
CA LEU A 336 -10.82 -11.98 -11.51
C LEU A 336 -12.27 -12.11 -11.03
N HIS A 337 -12.49 -12.37 -9.74
CA HIS A 337 -13.83 -12.48 -9.14
C HIS A 337 -14.66 -11.19 -9.36
N PHE A 338 -14.05 -10.03 -9.13
CA PHE A 338 -14.71 -8.75 -9.32
C PHE A 338 -14.99 -8.45 -10.80
N VAL A 339 -14.06 -8.74 -11.71
CA VAL A 339 -14.27 -8.53 -13.15
C VAL A 339 -15.37 -9.46 -13.68
N GLU A 340 -15.36 -10.74 -13.30
CA GLU A 340 -16.35 -11.74 -13.75
C GLU A 340 -17.74 -11.60 -13.09
N GLY A 341 -17.83 -11.25 -11.81
CA GLY A 341 -19.06 -11.31 -11.02
C GLY A 341 -19.49 -10.04 -10.28
N GLY A 342 -18.71 -8.96 -10.33
CA GLY A 342 -19.03 -7.67 -9.67
C GLY A 342 -18.83 -7.62 -8.16
N GLU A 343 -18.73 -8.77 -7.46
CA GLU A 343 -18.55 -8.81 -6.01
C GLU A 343 -17.10 -8.54 -5.58
N CYS A 344 -16.90 -7.54 -4.72
CA CYS A 344 -15.62 -7.24 -4.06
C CYS A 344 -15.53 -7.95 -2.68
N GLU A 345 -14.33 -8.40 -2.28
CA GLU A 345 -14.08 -8.93 -0.93
C GLU A 345 -13.92 -7.77 0.08
N GLU A 346 -14.71 -7.75 1.16
CA GLU A 346 -14.54 -6.81 2.28
C GLU A 346 -13.25 -7.09 3.07
N GLU A 347 -12.36 -6.10 3.17
CA GLU A 347 -11.20 -6.09 4.08
C GLU A 347 -11.47 -5.23 5.32
N THR A 348 -11.39 -5.81 6.52
CA THR A 348 -11.63 -5.10 7.79
C THR A 348 -10.32 -4.72 8.48
N ILE A 349 -10.01 -3.43 8.56
CA ILE A 349 -8.82 -2.88 9.23
C ILE A 349 -9.22 -2.36 10.62
N ARG A 350 -8.71 -2.96 11.69
CA ARG A 350 -9.02 -2.55 13.08
C ARG A 350 -7.94 -1.64 13.64
N PHE A 351 -8.34 -0.52 14.24
CA PHE A 351 -7.42 0.48 14.80
C PHE A 351 -8.02 1.08 16.08
N GLY A 352 -7.26 1.09 17.18
CA GLY A 352 -7.77 1.50 18.49
C GLY A 352 -8.99 0.67 18.94
N LEU A 353 -10.16 1.31 18.99
CA LEU A 353 -11.46 0.69 19.29
C LEU A 353 -12.37 0.58 18.04
N GLU A 354 -11.89 1.04 16.88
CA GLU A 354 -12.65 1.28 15.66
C GLU A 354 -12.30 0.27 14.55
N VAL A 355 -13.13 0.23 13.50
CA VAL A 355 -12.95 -0.64 12.34
C VAL A 355 -13.21 0.17 11.07
N LEU A 356 -12.22 0.21 10.18
CA LEU A 356 -12.35 0.70 8.83
C LEU A 356 -12.73 -0.48 7.94
N TYR A 357 -13.85 -0.35 7.24
CA TYR A 357 -14.28 -1.25 6.18
C TYR A 357 -13.75 -0.74 4.83
N VAL A 358 -13.12 -1.65 4.10
CA VAL A 358 -12.65 -1.48 2.72
C VAL A 358 -13.39 -2.50 1.88
N ASP A 359 -14.49 -2.05 1.28
CA ASP A 359 -15.50 -2.81 0.55
C ASP A 359 -15.48 -2.53 -0.97
N SER A 360 -14.67 -1.55 -1.42
CA SER A 360 -14.48 -1.21 -2.84
C SER A 360 -13.00 -1.03 -3.22
N TRP A 361 -12.69 -1.16 -4.51
CA TRP A 361 -11.35 -0.91 -5.08
C TRP A 361 -10.93 0.55 -4.98
N ALA A 362 -11.87 1.50 -5.05
CA ALA A 362 -11.61 2.91 -4.78
C ALA A 362 -11.15 3.10 -3.32
N ARG A 363 -11.90 2.61 -2.34
CA ARG A 363 -11.50 2.66 -0.92
C ARG A 363 -10.18 1.93 -0.67
N HIS A 364 -9.95 0.80 -1.34
CA HIS A 364 -8.68 0.06 -1.25
C HIS A 364 -7.51 0.88 -1.82
N ARG A 365 -7.69 1.55 -2.96
CA ARG A 365 -6.64 2.39 -3.56
C ARG A 365 -6.32 3.60 -2.69
N ILE A 366 -7.34 4.26 -2.13
CA ILE A 366 -7.18 5.39 -1.20
C ILE A 366 -6.43 4.92 0.07
N TYR A 367 -6.92 3.86 0.74
CA TYR A 367 -6.28 3.30 1.93
C TYR A 367 -4.82 2.91 1.69
N THR A 368 -4.53 2.25 0.57
CA THR A 368 -3.15 1.85 0.24
C THR A 368 -2.23 3.04 -0.07
N ALA A 369 -2.72 4.08 -0.75
CA ALA A 369 -1.92 5.29 -1.01
C ALA A 369 -1.50 6.01 0.29
N PHE A 370 -2.44 6.19 1.24
CA PHE A 370 -2.10 6.73 2.56
C PHE A 370 -1.15 5.81 3.34
N LYS A 371 -1.35 4.48 3.28
CA LYS A 371 -0.49 3.49 3.94
C LYS A 371 0.93 3.43 3.37
N GLU A 372 1.11 3.65 2.07
CA GLU A 372 2.43 3.70 1.42
C GLU A 372 3.26 4.91 1.89
N VAL A 373 2.60 6.00 2.29
CA VAL A 373 3.27 7.25 2.73
C VAL A 373 3.39 7.36 4.25
N LEU A 374 2.36 6.96 5.02
CA LEU A 374 2.33 7.01 6.49
C LEU A 374 2.95 5.75 7.15
N GLY A 375 3.02 4.62 6.44
CA GLY A 375 3.63 3.39 6.93
C GLY A 375 3.05 2.90 8.26
N SER A 376 3.88 2.86 9.31
CA SER A 376 3.48 2.45 10.66
C SER A 376 2.50 3.43 11.32
N GLY A 377 2.59 4.73 11.02
CA GLY A 377 1.72 5.75 11.60
C GLY A 377 0.29 5.75 11.06
N MET A 378 -0.03 4.96 10.03
CA MET A 378 -1.37 4.87 9.44
C MET A 378 -2.48 4.67 10.50
N HIS A 379 -2.23 3.86 11.54
CA HIS A 379 -3.20 3.67 12.63
C HIS A 379 -3.39 4.94 13.48
N HIS A 380 -2.32 5.69 13.78
CA HIS A 380 -2.38 6.95 14.53
C HIS A 380 -3.14 8.03 13.74
N HIS A 381 -2.92 8.14 12.44
CA HIS A 381 -3.65 9.10 11.60
C HIS A 381 -5.12 8.68 11.38
N LEU A 382 -5.47 7.40 11.27
CA LEU A 382 -6.89 6.96 11.25
C LEU A 382 -7.63 7.30 12.56
N GLN A 383 -6.95 7.28 13.70
CA GLN A 383 -7.53 7.69 14.98
C GLN A 383 -7.67 9.21 15.13
N ASN A 384 -6.67 9.99 14.69
CA ASN A 384 -6.51 11.38 15.13
C ASN A 384 -6.41 12.43 14.01
N ASN A 385 -6.24 12.06 12.73
CA ASN A 385 -6.15 13.00 11.62
C ASN A 385 -7.54 13.25 11.03
N GLU A 386 -8.11 14.43 11.26
CA GLU A 386 -9.44 14.82 10.77
C GLU A 386 -9.59 14.56 9.27
N LEU A 387 -8.58 14.90 8.46
CA LEU A 387 -8.55 14.61 7.02
C LEU A 387 -8.82 13.14 6.69
N LEU A 388 -8.12 12.20 7.34
CA LEU A 388 -8.31 10.77 7.05
C LEU A 388 -9.64 10.27 7.60
N ARG A 389 -10.12 10.85 8.71
CA ARG A 389 -11.43 10.48 9.27
C ARG A 389 -12.57 10.92 8.37
N ASP A 390 -12.49 12.10 7.75
CA ASP A 390 -13.45 12.55 6.74
C ASP A 390 -13.37 11.69 5.47
N ILE A 391 -12.17 11.48 4.91
CA ILE A 391 -11.96 10.64 3.70
C ILE A 391 -12.55 9.24 3.86
N PHE A 392 -12.39 8.61 5.02
CA PHE A 392 -12.87 7.24 5.25
C PHE A 392 -14.28 7.15 5.86
N GLY A 393 -14.90 8.28 6.23
CA GLY A 393 -16.23 8.33 6.84
C GLY A 393 -16.28 7.87 8.29
N LEU A 394 -15.19 8.08 9.06
CA LEU A 394 -15.04 7.63 10.45
C LEU A 394 -15.70 8.57 11.48
N GLY A 395 -16.17 9.75 11.06
CA GLY A 395 -16.70 10.78 11.96
C GLY A 395 -15.60 11.47 12.80
N PRO A 396 -15.96 12.32 13.78
CA PRO A 396 -14.99 13.11 14.54
C PRO A 396 -13.99 12.26 15.33
N VAL A 397 -12.85 12.84 15.67
CA VAL A 397 -11.80 12.21 16.50
C VAL A 397 -12.37 11.77 17.85
N LEU A 398 -12.10 10.54 18.27
CA LEU A 398 -12.63 9.96 19.51
C LEU A 398 -11.87 10.48 20.75
N VAL A 399 -12.33 11.62 21.29
CA VAL A 399 -11.89 12.14 22.60
C VAL A 399 -12.50 11.27 23.71
N LEU A 400 -11.79 10.22 24.12
CA LEU A 400 -12.19 9.29 25.18
C LEU A 400 -11.40 9.53 26.46
N ASP A 401 -12.09 9.82 27.55
CA ASP A 401 -11.45 9.91 28.86
C ASP A 401 -11.13 8.51 29.45
N ALA A 402 -10.41 8.49 30.58
CA ALA A 402 -10.03 7.26 31.26
C ALA A 402 -11.22 6.45 31.84
N ALA A 403 -12.42 7.03 31.89
CA ALA A 403 -13.64 6.34 32.32
C ALA A 403 -14.34 5.68 31.12
N ALA A 404 -14.49 6.38 29.99
CA ALA A 404 -14.97 5.85 28.72
C ALA A 404 -14.07 4.69 28.21
N LEU A 405 -12.75 4.87 28.25
CA LEU A 405 -11.78 3.81 27.93
C LEU A 405 -11.89 2.58 28.86
N LYS A 406 -12.41 2.73 30.08
CA LYS A 406 -12.74 1.60 30.97
C LYS A 406 -14.12 1.01 30.66
N ALA A 407 -15.11 1.82 30.33
CA ALA A 407 -16.45 1.37 29.94
C ALA A 407 -16.45 0.55 28.63
N CYS A 408 -15.59 0.89 27.66
CA CYS A 408 -15.42 0.14 26.42
C CYS A 408 -14.72 -1.23 26.59
N LYS A 409 -14.20 -1.57 27.78
CA LYS A 409 -13.54 -2.87 28.02
C LYS A 409 -14.56 -3.98 28.26
N ILE A 410 -14.95 -4.65 27.17
CA ILE A 410 -15.71 -5.92 27.17
C ILE A 410 -15.12 -6.87 28.23
N SER A 411 -15.97 -7.40 29.12
CA SER A 411 -15.51 -8.24 30.24
C SER A 411 -14.83 -9.52 29.75
N ARG A 412 -13.82 -10.01 30.49
CA ARG A 412 -13.16 -11.30 30.18
C ARG A 412 -14.16 -12.46 30.10
N PHE A 413 -15.21 -12.42 30.92
CA PHE A 413 -16.29 -13.41 30.91
C PHE A 413 -17.15 -13.30 29.65
N GLU A 414 -17.55 -12.09 29.29
CA GLU A 414 -18.37 -11.77 28.10
C GLU A 414 -17.63 -12.11 26.80
N LYS A 415 -16.35 -11.70 26.69
CA LYS A 415 -15.46 -12.07 25.58
C LYS A 415 -15.28 -13.57 25.47
N HIS A 416 -15.24 -14.31 26.58
CA HIS A 416 -15.22 -15.78 26.56
C HIS A 416 -16.55 -16.35 26.08
N LEU A 417 -17.69 -15.87 26.59
CA LEU A 417 -19.03 -16.35 26.25
C LEU A 417 -19.35 -16.11 24.76
N TYR A 418 -19.05 -14.93 24.23
CA TYR A 418 -19.22 -14.58 22.82
C TYR A 418 -18.37 -15.50 21.92
N ASN A 419 -17.08 -15.67 22.24
CA ASN A 419 -16.20 -16.55 21.48
C ASN A 419 -16.63 -18.02 21.55
N ALA A 420 -17.12 -18.49 22.70
CA ALA A 420 -17.66 -19.84 22.87
C ALA A 420 -18.95 -20.04 22.05
N ALA A 421 -19.84 -19.06 22.02
CA ALA A 421 -21.04 -19.07 21.19
C ALA A 421 -20.70 -19.10 19.69
N ALA A 422 -19.80 -18.22 19.23
CA ALA A 422 -19.33 -18.16 17.86
C ALA A 422 -18.61 -19.45 17.42
N PHE A 423 -17.77 -20.04 18.29
CA PHE A 423 -17.12 -21.32 18.05
C PHE A 423 -18.13 -22.48 17.96
N LYS A 424 -19.13 -22.52 18.84
CA LYS A 424 -20.21 -23.52 18.85
C LYS A 424 -21.08 -23.41 17.58
N ALA A 425 -21.41 -22.20 17.15
CA ALA A 425 -22.13 -21.94 15.91
C ALA A 425 -21.31 -22.38 14.68
N ARG A 426 -20.05 -21.94 14.57
CA ARG A 426 -19.13 -22.32 13.48
C ARG A 426 -18.92 -23.84 13.40
N THR A 427 -18.85 -24.51 14.55
CA THR A 427 -18.72 -25.97 14.64
C THR A 427 -19.98 -26.69 14.16
N LYS A 428 -21.18 -26.24 14.57
CA LYS A 428 -22.47 -26.75 14.09
C LYS A 428 -22.71 -26.52 12.59
N ALA A 429 -22.23 -25.40 12.06
CA ALA A 429 -22.30 -25.11 10.62
C ALA A 429 -21.36 -26.05 9.85
N ARG A 430 -20.07 -26.08 10.21
CA ARG A 430 -19.06 -26.92 9.55
C ARG A 430 -19.35 -28.41 9.66
N SER A 431 -19.97 -28.90 10.75
CA SER A 431 -20.31 -30.33 10.88
C SER A 431 -21.31 -30.83 9.82
N ARG A 432 -22.17 -29.96 9.25
CA ARG A 432 -23.07 -30.34 8.14
C ARG A 432 -22.35 -30.66 6.82
N ALA A 433 -21.09 -30.23 6.69
CA ALA A 433 -20.30 -30.35 5.46
C ALA A 433 -19.01 -31.17 5.63
N ARG A 434 -18.67 -31.61 6.85
CA ARG A 434 -17.46 -32.40 7.13
C ARG A 434 -17.47 -33.75 6.43
N ASP A 435 -18.65 -34.38 6.37
CA ASP A 435 -18.79 -35.74 5.85
C ASP A 435 -18.84 -35.79 4.30
N LYS A 436 -18.68 -34.64 3.62
CA LYS A 436 -18.61 -34.50 2.14
C LYS A 436 -17.46 -35.30 1.51
N ARG A 437 -16.44 -35.69 2.30
CA ARG A 437 -15.32 -36.56 1.89
C ARG A 437 -15.17 -37.77 2.83
N ALA A 438 -16.27 -38.26 3.42
CA ALA A 438 -16.25 -39.49 4.22
C ALA A 438 -16.41 -40.72 3.32
N ASP A 439 -15.55 -41.73 3.51
CA ASP A 439 -15.67 -43.04 2.85
C ASP A 439 -16.80 -43.84 3.52
N ILE A 440 -18.05 -43.50 3.19
CA ILE A 440 -19.24 -44.20 3.68
C ILE A 440 -19.45 -45.46 2.80
N LEU A 441 -19.37 -46.62 3.45
CA LEU A 441 -19.56 -47.96 2.86
C LEU A 441 -21.03 -48.39 2.85
#